data_AF-A0A1E3QRM9-F1
#
_entry.id   AF-A0A1E3QRM9-F1
#
_cell.length_a   1.000
_cell.length_b   1.000
_cell.length_c   1.000
_cell.angle_alpha   90.00
_cell.angle_beta   90.00
_cell.angle_gamma   90.00
#
_symmetry.space_group_name_H-M   'P 1'
#
loop_
_entity.id
_entity.type
_entity.pdbx_description
1 polymer ?
#
loop_
_entity_poly.entity_id
_entity_poly.type
_entity_poly.pdbx_seq_one_letter_code
_entity_poly.pdbx_strand_id
1 'polypeptide(L)'
;MSAEFDFDQILNLEEGFYQQGFDEGQSESTKKQYIEGKEFGYQTAYQRFIIIGYVKGLLKTIPQTHASLCSSNKALSLTLLQLTKLVGEVRPDNSDVSVAIFETNIVKIRNKCRVLNGLLKHQGDLVKEIDALVGEISGQIKTSESADNMW
;
A
#
# COMPACT_ATOMS: atom_id res chain seq x y z
N MET A 1 -27.69 -58.10 -18.47
CA MET A 1 -27.30 -56.90 -17.69
C MET A 1 -27.89 -55.70 -18.40
N SER A 2 -29.15 -55.40 -18.09
CA SER A 2 -29.81 -54.17 -18.52
C SER A 2 -29.16 -53.03 -17.74
N ALA A 3 -28.41 -52.18 -18.44
CA ALA A 3 -28.04 -50.89 -17.89
C ALA A 3 -29.34 -50.10 -17.71
N GLU A 4 -29.82 -49.97 -16.47
CA GLU A 4 -30.83 -48.96 -16.13
C GLU A 4 -30.22 -47.61 -16.46
N PHE A 5 -30.65 -47.03 -17.58
CA PHE A 5 -30.34 -45.64 -17.87
C PHE A 5 -31.13 -44.80 -16.88
N ASP A 6 -30.40 -44.01 -16.07
CA ASP A 6 -30.98 -43.04 -15.16
C ASP A 6 -31.52 -41.86 -16.00
N PHE A 7 -32.78 -41.99 -16.44
CA PHE A 7 -33.45 -40.96 -17.23
C PHE A 7 -33.69 -39.67 -16.43
N ASP A 8 -33.67 -39.72 -15.09
CA ASP A 8 -33.80 -38.53 -14.25
C ASP A 8 -32.57 -37.63 -14.35
N GLN A 9 -31.37 -38.20 -14.52
CA GLN A 9 -30.16 -37.42 -14.81
C GLN A 9 -30.22 -36.72 -16.18
N ILE A 10 -30.82 -37.36 -17.18
CA ILE A 10 -30.95 -36.79 -18.54
C ILE A 10 -32.04 -35.71 -18.57
N LEU A 11 -33.13 -35.88 -17.81
CA LEU A 11 -34.20 -34.88 -17.69
C LEU A 11 -33.79 -33.64 -16.88
N ASN A 12 -32.89 -33.79 -15.90
CA ASN A 12 -32.40 -32.69 -15.06
C ASN A 12 -30.97 -32.23 -15.42
N LEU A 13 -30.54 -32.50 -16.65
CA LEU A 13 -29.18 -32.22 -17.12
C LEU A 13 -28.83 -30.72 -17.03
N GLU A 14 -29.82 -29.86 -17.27
CA GLU A 14 -29.69 -28.40 -17.16
C GLU A 14 -29.43 -27.95 -15.71
N GLU A 15 -30.18 -28.49 -14.73
CA GLU A 15 -29.99 -28.21 -13.31
C GLU A 15 -28.58 -28.64 -12.84
N GLY A 16 -28.10 -29.78 -13.34
CA GLY A 16 -26.72 -30.24 -13.10
C GLY A 16 -25.67 -29.28 -13.65
N PHE A 17 -25.86 -28.75 -14.86
CA PHE A 17 -24.96 -27.75 -15.44
C PHE A 17 -25.05 -26.39 -14.73
N TYR A 18 -26.22 -25.97 -14.24
CA TYR A 18 -26.32 -24.76 -13.43
C TYR A 18 -25.59 -24.89 -12.11
N GLN A 19 -25.78 -26.01 -11.41
CA GLN A 19 -25.07 -26.26 -10.15
C GLN A 19 -23.56 -26.32 -10.38
N GLN A 20 -23.13 -27.01 -11.44
CA GLN A 20 -21.71 -27.06 -11.81
C GLN A 20 -21.16 -25.67 -12.11
N GLY A 21 -21.86 -24.85 -12.91
CA GLY A 21 -21.44 -23.49 -13.22
C GLY A 21 -21.41 -22.57 -11.99
N PHE A 22 -22.35 -22.73 -11.06
CA PHE A 22 -22.36 -22.01 -9.78
C PHE A 22 -21.16 -22.40 -8.90
N ASP A 23 -20.90 -23.70 -8.76
CA ASP A 23 -19.79 -24.22 -7.95
C ASP A 23 -18.43 -23.83 -8.56
N GLU A 24 -18.30 -23.90 -9.88
CA GLU A 24 -17.13 -23.42 -10.62
C GLU A 24 -16.94 -21.92 -10.43
N GLY A 25 -18.00 -21.12 -10.55
CA GLY A 25 -17.99 -19.68 -10.34
C GLY A 25 -17.56 -19.31 -8.92
N GLN A 26 -18.10 -19.99 -7.91
CA GLN A 26 -17.75 -19.77 -6.50
C GLN A 26 -16.29 -20.16 -6.22
N SER A 27 -15.83 -21.28 -6.76
CA SER A 27 -14.45 -21.76 -6.62
C SER A 27 -13.45 -20.80 -7.26
N GLU A 28 -13.70 -20.38 -8.49
CA GLU A 28 -12.84 -19.43 -9.22
C GLU A 28 -12.87 -18.03 -8.60
N SER A 29 -14.03 -17.56 -8.14
CA SER A 29 -14.16 -16.30 -7.42
C SER A 29 -13.31 -16.29 -6.15
N THR A 30 -13.40 -17.35 -5.33
CA THR A 30 -12.62 -17.48 -4.10
C THR A 30 -11.12 -17.47 -4.38
N LYS A 31 -10.66 -18.20 -5.41
CA LYS A 31 -9.25 -18.22 -5.81
C LYS A 31 -8.77 -16.84 -6.26
N LYS A 32 -9.56 -16.16 -7.11
CA LYS A 32 -9.22 -14.83 -7.61
C LYS A 32 -9.14 -13.81 -6.47
N GLN A 33 -10.11 -13.81 -5.57
CA GLN A 33 -10.13 -12.91 -4.43
C GLN A 33 -8.93 -13.12 -3.49
N TYR A 34 -8.52 -14.38 -3.28
CA TYR A 34 -7.32 -14.69 -2.52
C TYR A 34 -6.03 -14.17 -3.20
N ILE A 35 -5.93 -14.30 -4.52
CA ILE A 35 -4.78 -13.79 -5.28
C ILE A 35 -4.76 -12.26 -5.24
N GLU A 36 -5.89 -11.61 -5.51
CA GLU A 36 -6.04 -10.15 -5.47
C GLU A 36 -5.68 -9.58 -4.10
N GLY A 37 -6.15 -10.22 -3.01
CA GLY A 37 -5.78 -9.81 -1.65
C GLY A 37 -4.28 -9.86 -1.39
N LYS A 38 -3.57 -10.86 -1.92
CA LYS A 38 -2.10 -10.95 -1.82
C LYS A 38 -1.42 -9.88 -2.65
N GLU A 39 -1.86 -9.65 -3.89
CA GLU A 39 -1.32 -8.61 -4.77
C GLU A 39 -1.48 -7.22 -4.16
N PHE A 40 -2.66 -6.93 -3.62
CA PHE A 40 -2.93 -5.70 -2.89
C PHE A 40 -2.02 -5.54 -1.67
N GLY A 41 -1.80 -6.61 -0.90
CA GLY A 41 -0.88 -6.61 0.22
C GLY A 41 0.56 -6.27 -0.19
N TYR A 42 1.05 -6.86 -1.28
CA TYR A 42 2.37 -6.56 -1.83
C TYR A 42 2.48 -5.11 -2.31
N GLN A 43 1.51 -4.64 -3.09
CA GLN A 43 1.50 -3.26 -3.58
C GLN A 43 1.52 -2.26 -2.42
N THR A 44 0.67 -2.47 -1.41
CA THR A 44 0.63 -1.64 -0.20
C THR A 44 1.97 -1.66 0.53
N ALA A 45 2.60 -2.83 0.71
CA ALA A 45 3.90 -2.94 1.36
C ALA A 45 5.00 -2.17 0.61
N TYR A 46 5.04 -2.27 -0.73
CA TYR A 46 6.00 -1.53 -1.55
C TYR A 46 5.80 -0.02 -1.44
N GLN A 47 4.55 0.47 -1.50
CA GLN A 47 4.24 1.88 -1.31
C GLN A 47 4.77 2.41 0.03
N ARG A 48 4.49 1.68 1.12
CA ARG A 48 4.98 2.02 2.45
C ARG A 48 6.51 2.04 2.51
N PHE A 49 7.15 1.04 1.92
CA PHE A 49 8.61 0.94 1.88
C PHE A 49 9.26 2.10 1.14
N ILE A 50 8.74 2.49 -0.01
CA ILE A 50 9.26 3.60 -0.83
C ILE A 50 9.23 4.91 -0.05
N ILE A 51 8.11 5.22 0.61
CA ILE A 51 7.98 6.46 1.38
C ILE A 51 9.04 6.52 2.49
N ILE A 52 9.16 5.44 3.27
CA ILE A 52 10.15 5.37 4.35
C ILE A 52 11.58 5.42 3.82
N GLY A 53 11.86 4.73 2.71
CA GLY A 53 13.16 4.72 2.04
C GLY A 53 13.57 6.13 1.58
N TYR A 54 12.66 6.84 0.92
CA TYR A 54 12.90 8.21 0.48
C TYR A 54 13.20 9.15 1.65
N VAL A 55 12.39 9.09 2.71
CA VAL A 55 12.57 9.92 3.90
C VAL A 55 13.90 9.60 4.62
N LYS A 56 14.29 8.33 4.69
CA LYS A 56 15.62 7.93 5.18
C LYS A 56 16.75 8.50 4.30
N GLY A 57 16.56 8.53 2.98
CA GLY A 57 17.45 9.19 2.05
C GLY A 57 17.64 10.67 2.37
N LEU A 58 16.55 11.41 2.54
CA LEU A 58 16.57 12.82 2.93
C LEU A 58 17.30 13.06 4.25
N LEU A 59 17.03 12.23 5.27
CA LEU A 59 17.68 12.32 6.58
C LEU A 59 19.19 12.13 6.50
N LYS A 60 19.68 11.39 5.51
CA LYS A 60 21.12 11.20 5.26
C LYS A 60 21.72 12.34 4.45
N THR A 61 21.05 12.78 3.39
CA THR A 61 21.60 13.74 2.43
C THR A 61 21.57 15.18 2.96
N ILE A 62 20.51 15.60 3.64
CA ILE A 62 20.34 16.99 4.09
C ILE A 62 21.44 17.44 5.05
N PRO A 63 21.83 16.66 6.08
CA PRO A 63 22.96 17.05 6.94
C PRO A 63 24.29 17.16 6.18
N GLN A 64 24.45 16.40 5.10
CA GLN A 64 25.67 16.41 4.28
C GLN A 64 25.71 17.62 3.35
N THR A 65 24.60 17.95 2.70
CA THR A 65 24.53 19.06 1.73
C THR A 65 24.33 20.42 2.39
N HIS A 66 23.71 20.47 3.57
CA HIS A 66 23.36 21.71 4.29
C HIS A 66 23.94 21.76 5.70
N ALA A 67 25.17 21.29 5.90
CA ALA A 67 25.84 21.22 7.20
C ALA A 67 25.89 22.57 7.95
N SER A 68 26.18 23.67 7.23
CA SER A 68 26.23 25.04 7.78
C SER A 68 24.86 25.54 8.26
N LEU A 69 23.80 25.20 7.51
CA LEU A 69 22.43 25.55 7.85
C LEU A 69 21.93 24.72 9.05
N CYS A 70 22.28 23.44 9.10
CA CYS A 70 21.94 22.56 10.23
C CYS A 70 22.59 23.01 11.54
N SER A 71 23.80 23.57 11.46
CA SER A 71 24.53 24.07 12.63
C SER A 71 23.98 25.40 13.15
N SER A 72 23.47 26.26 12.26
CA SER A 72 22.93 27.59 12.61
C SER A 72 21.43 27.57 12.92
N ASN A 73 20.66 26.71 12.28
CA ASN A 73 19.21 26.64 12.42
C ASN A 73 18.78 25.50 13.35
N LYS A 74 18.50 25.84 14.62
CA LYS A 74 18.03 24.89 15.63
C LYS A 74 16.67 24.26 15.29
N ALA A 75 15.79 24.96 14.57
CA ALA A 75 14.50 24.40 14.16
C ALA A 75 14.68 23.28 13.13
N LEU A 76 15.65 23.41 12.22
CA LEU A 76 16.00 22.40 11.23
C LEU A 76 16.54 21.13 11.89
N SER A 77 17.52 21.26 12.79
CA SER A 77 18.10 20.12 13.48
C SER A 77 17.10 19.38 14.37
N LEU A 78 16.22 20.11 15.08
CA LEU A 78 15.11 19.50 15.84
C LEU A 78 14.12 18.77 14.93
N THR A 79 13.79 19.34 13.77
CA THR A 79 12.89 18.71 12.80
C THR A 79 13.49 17.41 12.26
N LEU A 80 14.77 17.39 11.91
CA LEU A 80 15.48 16.19 11.47
C LEU A 80 15.54 15.11 12.56
N LEU A 81 15.76 15.49 13.81
CA LEU A 81 15.75 14.56 14.94
C LEU A 81 14.37 13.95 15.17
N GLN A 82 13.31 14.76 15.09
CA GLN A 82 11.92 14.28 15.20
C GLN A 82 11.56 13.33 14.06
N LEU A 83 11.95 13.66 12.82
CA LEU A 83 11.77 12.78 11.66
C LEU A 83 12.51 11.45 11.83
N THR A 84 13.75 11.50 12.33
CA THR A 84 14.55 10.30 12.59
C THR A 84 13.86 9.39 13.61
N LYS A 85 13.31 9.96 14.68
CA LYS A 85 12.54 9.21 15.68
C LYS A 85 11.29 8.55 15.07
N LEU A 86 10.48 9.33 14.35
CA LEU A 86 9.23 8.83 13.72
C LEU A 86 9.49 7.69 12.74
N VAL A 87 10.56 7.80 11.95
CA VAL A 87 10.98 6.77 11.00
C VAL A 87 11.53 5.53 11.71
N GLY A 88 12.23 5.70 12.84
CA GLY A 88 12.74 4.60 13.66
C GLY A 88 11.66 3.79 14.37
N GLU A 89 10.50 4.38 14.61
CA GLU A 89 9.34 3.70 15.21
C GLU A 89 8.61 2.76 14.23
N VAL A 90 8.87 2.89 12.92
CA VAL A 90 8.25 2.03 11.90
C VAL A 90 8.93 0.66 11.87
N ARG A 91 8.16 -0.37 12.18
CA ARG A 91 8.60 -1.77 12.14
C ARG A 91 8.28 -2.42 10.78
N PRO A 92 9.13 -3.33 10.29
CA PRO A 92 8.94 -4.01 9.01
C PRO A 92 8.07 -5.28 9.14
N ASP A 93 7.08 -5.29 10.03
CA ASP A 93 6.16 -6.41 10.24
C ASP A 93 4.72 -6.03 9.88
N ASN A 94 3.88 -7.04 9.63
CA ASN A 94 2.50 -6.87 9.21
C ASN A 94 1.49 -7.01 10.36
N SER A 95 1.90 -6.84 11.62
CA SER A 95 0.93 -6.86 12.72
C SER A 95 0.02 -5.62 12.68
N ASP A 96 -1.23 -5.78 13.11
CA ASP A 96 -2.21 -4.68 13.15
C ASP A 96 -1.70 -3.47 13.95
N VAL A 97 -0.93 -3.73 15.00
CA VAL A 97 -0.30 -2.68 15.82
C VAL A 97 0.75 -1.91 15.01
N SER A 98 1.62 -2.61 14.30
CA SER A 98 2.65 -1.98 13.46
C SER A 98 2.03 -1.20 12.30
N VAL A 99 0.94 -1.71 11.71
CA VAL A 99 0.16 -0.99 10.69
C VAL A 99 -0.45 0.30 11.26
N ALA A 100 -1.11 0.24 12.41
CA ALA A 100 -1.70 1.43 13.03
C ALA A 100 -0.66 2.49 13.39
N ILE A 101 0.50 2.07 13.90
CA ILE A 101 1.63 2.97 14.16
C ILE A 101 2.12 3.61 12.86
N PHE A 102 2.27 2.83 11.79
CA PHE A 102 2.69 3.34 10.49
C PHE A 102 1.71 4.40 9.96
N GLU A 103 0.40 4.11 9.92
CA GLU A 103 -0.61 5.03 9.41
C GLU A 103 -0.67 6.34 10.23
N THR A 104 -0.43 6.26 11.53
CA THR A 104 -0.34 7.46 12.36
C THR A 104 0.95 8.24 12.10
N ASN A 105 2.08 7.55 11.96
CA ASN A 105 3.39 8.17 11.80
C ASN A 105 3.60 8.74 10.40
N ILE A 106 3.02 8.15 9.35
CA ILE A 106 3.16 8.64 7.97
C ILE A 106 2.58 10.04 7.80
N VAL A 107 1.45 10.33 8.45
CA VAL A 107 0.85 11.68 8.47
C VAL A 107 1.79 12.68 9.14
N LYS A 108 2.38 12.30 10.29
CA LYS A 108 3.35 13.13 11.00
C LYS A 108 4.62 13.36 10.17
N ILE A 109 5.13 12.31 9.53
CA ILE A 109 6.31 12.36 8.66
C ILE A 109 6.07 13.32 7.50
N ARG A 110 4.95 13.19 6.76
CA ARG A 110 4.58 14.09 5.66
C ARG A 110 4.51 15.55 6.13
N ASN A 111 3.89 15.81 7.28
CA ASN A 111 3.82 17.17 7.82
C ASN A 111 5.21 17.72 8.17
N LYS A 112 6.10 16.90 8.72
CA LYS A 112 7.48 17.31 8.99
C LYS A 112 8.28 17.52 7.71
N CYS A 113 8.06 16.74 6.66
CA CYS A 113 8.64 16.99 5.34
C CYS A 113 8.20 18.34 4.76
N ARG A 114 6.94 18.77 4.95
CA ARG A 114 6.49 20.12 4.56
C ARG A 114 7.21 21.23 5.31
N VAL A 115 7.37 21.07 6.64
CA VAL A 115 8.14 22.01 7.46
C VAL A 115 9.59 22.06 7.00
N LEU A 116 10.20 20.90 6.73
CA LEU A 116 11.56 20.78 6.22
C LEU A 116 11.73 21.50 4.88
N ASN A 117 10.74 21.38 4.00
CA ASN A 117 10.70 22.08 2.71
C ASN A 117 10.80 23.60 2.88
N GLY A 118 10.01 24.16 3.80
CA GLY A 118 10.03 25.60 4.11
C GLY A 118 11.34 26.06 4.75
N LEU A 119 11.93 25.25 5.64
CA LEU A 119 13.20 25.58 6.29
C LEU A 119 14.39 25.54 5.33
N LEU A 120 14.38 24.62 4.36
CA LEU A 120 15.42 24.51 3.33
C LEU A 120 15.24 25.50 2.18
N LYS A 121 14.07 26.15 2.08
CA LYS A 121 13.66 26.92 0.90
C LYS A 121 13.84 26.12 -0.40
N HIS A 122 13.58 24.83 -0.33
CA HIS A 122 13.65 23.94 -1.49
C HIS A 122 12.67 24.43 -2.55
N GLN A 123 13.10 24.47 -3.81
CA GLN A 123 12.25 24.97 -4.90
C GLN A 123 11.10 24.01 -5.24
N GLY A 124 11.23 22.73 -4.89
CA GLY A 124 10.20 21.70 -5.05
C GLY A 124 9.31 21.53 -3.80
N ASP A 125 8.35 20.61 -3.89
CA ASP A 125 7.56 20.14 -2.74
C ASP A 125 7.96 18.70 -2.47
N LEU A 126 8.77 18.49 -1.43
CA LEU A 126 9.26 17.16 -1.04
C LEU A 126 8.14 16.12 -0.87
N VAL A 127 6.94 16.53 -0.44
CA VAL A 127 5.83 15.59 -0.29
C VAL A 127 5.26 15.18 -1.66
N LYS A 128 5.15 16.12 -2.59
CA LYS A 128 4.73 15.81 -3.97
C LYS A 128 5.74 14.94 -4.69
N GLU A 129 7.04 15.14 -4.47
CA GLU A 129 8.09 14.30 -5.03
C GLU A 129 7.99 12.85 -4.51
N ILE A 130 7.72 12.67 -3.21
CA ILE A 130 7.44 11.35 -2.63
C ILE A 130 6.21 10.73 -3.28
N ASP A 131 5.09 11.46 -3.32
CA ASP A 131 3.83 10.93 -3.83
C ASP A 131 3.92 10.61 -5.33
N ALA A 132 4.67 11.40 -6.11
CA ALA A 132 4.96 11.12 -7.51
C ALA A 132 5.79 9.85 -7.68
N LEU A 133 6.86 9.68 -6.89
CA LEU A 133 7.69 8.48 -6.92
C LEU A 133 6.89 7.22 -6.56
N VAL A 134 6.02 7.32 -5.55
CA VAL A 134 5.12 6.23 -5.16
C VAL A 134 4.16 5.90 -6.31
N GLY A 135 3.56 6.91 -6.93
CA GLY A 135 2.66 6.71 -8.07
C GLY A 135 3.34 6.10 -9.30
N GLU A 136 4.60 6.46 -9.57
CA GLU A 136 5.38 5.92 -10.69
C GLU A 136 5.74 4.44 -10.47
N ILE A 137 6.21 4.09 -9.26
CA ILE A 137 6.71 2.73 -8.99
C ILE A 137 5.58 1.76 -8.68
N SER A 138 4.56 2.19 -7.93
CA SER A 138 3.49 1.31 -7.46
C SER A 138 2.18 1.42 -8.26
N GLY A 139 2.09 2.38 -9.18
CA GLY A 139 0.83 2.73 -9.84
C GLY A 139 -0.19 3.36 -8.89
N GLN A 140 -1.39 3.61 -9.41
CA GLN A 140 -2.55 3.93 -8.58
C GLN A 140 -3.36 2.67 -8.33
N ILE A 141 -3.73 2.43 -7.07
CA ILE A 141 -4.66 1.36 -6.72
C ILE A 141 -6.02 1.78 -7.29
N LYS A 142 -6.39 1.22 -8.45
CA LYS A 142 -7.80 1.19 -8.85
C LYS A 142 -8.45 0.15 -7.95
N THR A 143 -8.90 0.54 -6.77
CA THR A 143 -9.90 -0.26 -6.07
C THR A 143 -11.11 -0.31 -7.01
N SER A 144 -11.62 -1.49 -7.29
CA SER A 144 -12.94 -1.66 -7.88
C SER A 144 -13.96 -1.14 -6.86
N GLU A 145 -14.10 0.18 -6.75
CA GLU A 145 -15.22 0.81 -6.06
C GLU A 145 -16.47 0.60 -6.91
N SER A 146 -16.99 -0.63 -6.92
CA SER A 146 -18.38 -1.00 -7.16
C SER A 146 -18.52 -2.50 -7.01
N ALA A 147 -18.94 -2.93 -5.80
CA ALA A 147 -19.59 -4.22 -5.63
C ALA A 147 -20.85 -4.35 -6.54
N ASP A 148 -21.39 -3.22 -7.01
CA ASP A 148 -22.52 -3.13 -7.95
C ASP A 148 -22.20 -3.59 -9.38
N ASN A 149 -20.93 -3.84 -9.73
CA ASN A 149 -20.56 -4.37 -11.05
C ASN A 149 -20.28 -5.88 -11.05
N MET A 150 -20.63 -6.60 -9.98
CA MET A 150 -20.50 -8.07 -9.89
C MET A 150 -21.84 -8.80 -9.90
N TRP A 151 -22.89 -8.16 -10.41
CA TRP A 151 -24.19 -8.77 -10.74
C TRP A 151 -24.60 -8.38 -12.16
#